data_AF-A0A418N1P0-F1
#
_entry.id   AF-A0A418N1P0-F1
#
_cell.length_a   1.000
_cell.length_b   1.000
_cell.length_c   1.000
_cell.angle_alpha   90.00
_cell.angle_beta   90.00
_cell.angle_gamma   90.00
#
_symmetry.space_group_name_H-M   'P 1'
#
loop_
_entity.id
_entity.type
_entity.pdbx_description
1 polymer ?
#
loop_
_entity_poly.entity_id
_entity_poly.type
_entity_poly.pdbx_seq_one_letter_code
_entity_poly.pdbx_strand_id
1 'polypeptide(L)'
;METAAGTPRWAGVPRRIRVVVVAAAGVLAYGGIVHLGDLVGLRPGGPDASSTPGWLLLYFTSLTVLDPLAALLLALRRLEGLFLGCAILVTDAAANGYANYVLDGTAGVTPGRVGQAVITALAVALLLATPAVAPWLRRPGGLWN
;
A
#
# COMPACT_ATOMS: atom_id res chain seq x y z
N MET A 1 42.59 -8.71 5.94
CA MET A 1 41.36 -8.60 5.11
C MET A 1 40.22 -8.28 6.07
N GLU A 2 40.00 -6.99 6.30
CA GLU A 2 38.98 -6.49 7.22
C GLU A 2 37.68 -6.35 6.43
N THR A 3 36.67 -7.15 6.79
CA THR A 3 35.35 -7.05 6.20
C THR A 3 34.78 -5.68 6.55
N ALA A 4 34.64 -4.81 5.55
CA ALA A 4 33.89 -3.58 5.67
C ALA A 4 32.44 -3.94 6.05
N ALA A 5 32.15 -3.94 7.35
CA ALA A 5 30.80 -4.05 7.87
C ALA A 5 30.07 -2.78 7.41
N GLY A 6 29.43 -2.86 6.24
CA GLY A 6 28.63 -1.77 5.70
C GLY A 6 27.66 -1.32 6.78
N THR A 7 27.71 -0.03 7.12
CA THR A 7 26.80 0.56 8.11
C THR A 7 25.37 0.10 7.82
N PRO A 8 24.59 -0.35 8.83
CA PRO A 8 23.25 -0.85 8.63
C PRO A 8 22.45 0.11 7.73
N ARG A 9 21.70 -0.40 6.75
CA ARG A 9 20.96 0.41 5.76
C ARG A 9 20.09 1.52 6.40
N TRP A 10 19.74 1.37 7.67
CA TRP A 10 18.89 2.28 8.46
C TRP A 10 19.64 3.07 9.54
N ALA A 11 20.98 3.01 9.57
CA ALA A 11 21.80 3.80 10.48
C ALA A 11 21.53 5.30 10.29
N GLY A 12 21.38 6.03 11.40
CA GLY A 12 21.10 7.47 11.40
C GLY A 12 19.64 7.87 11.10
N VAL A 13 18.75 6.93 10.74
CA VAL A 13 17.33 7.24 10.52
C VAL A 13 16.58 7.31 11.86
N PRO A 14 15.83 8.39 12.16
CA PRO A 14 15.06 8.51 13.39
C PRO A 14 14.10 7.34 13.57
N ARG A 15 13.97 6.83 14.81
CA ARG A 15 13.09 5.69 15.13
C ARG A 15 11.67 5.88 14.61
N ARG A 16 11.10 7.08 14.75
CA ARG A 16 9.74 7.41 14.26
C ARG A 16 9.58 7.17 12.75
N ILE A 17 10.58 7.53 11.96
CA ILE A 17 10.56 7.35 10.50
C ILE A 17 10.67 5.87 10.16
N ARG A 18 11.53 5.12 10.86
CA ARG A 18 11.64 3.67 10.70
C ARG A 18 10.31 2.98 10.98
N VAL A 19 9.63 3.35 12.06
CA VAL A 19 8.32 2.81 12.42
C VAL A 19 7.29 3.11 11.33
N VAL A 20 7.21 4.35 10.84
CA VAL A 20 6.27 4.71 9.76
C VAL A 20 6.55 3.91 8.48
N VAL A 21 7.81 3.80 8.06
CA VAL A 21 8.14 3.06 6.82
C VAL A 21 7.89 1.56 6.98
N VAL A 22 8.24 0.97 8.12
CA VAL A 22 7.96 -0.45 8.39
C VAL A 22 6.45 -0.71 8.47
N ALA A 23 5.69 0.17 9.11
CA ALA A 23 4.24 0.07 9.17
C ALA A 23 3.61 0.19 7.77
N ALA A 24 4.01 1.18 6.98
CA ALA A 24 3.53 1.36 5.60
C ALA A 24 3.87 0.16 4.71
N ALA A 25 5.11 -0.35 4.78
CA ALA A 25 5.50 -1.55 4.06
C ALA A 25 4.71 -2.79 4.51
N GLY A 26 4.44 -2.92 5.81
CA GLY A 26 3.62 -4.00 6.36
C GLY A 26 2.16 -3.93 5.90
N VAL A 27 1.57 -2.73 5.88
CA VAL A 27 0.22 -2.48 5.36
C VAL A 27 0.12 -2.88 3.89
N LEU A 28 1.07 -2.43 3.06
CA LEU A 28 1.09 -2.77 1.63
C LEU A 28 1.30 -4.27 1.43
N ALA A 29 2.28 -4.88 2.11
CA ALA A 29 2.48 -6.34 2.01
C ALA A 29 1.23 -7.14 2.42
N TYR A 30 0.51 -6.69 3.45
CA TYR A 30 -0.76 -7.28 3.85
C TYR A 30 -1.86 -7.06 2.82
N GLY A 31 -1.98 -5.86 2.24
CA GLY A 31 -2.89 -5.57 1.13
C GLY A 31 -2.70 -6.53 -0.04
N GLY A 32 -1.45 -6.77 -0.44
CA GLY A 32 -1.13 -7.74 -1.49
C GLY A 32 -1.60 -9.16 -1.18
N ILE A 33 -1.53 -9.60 0.08
CA ILE A 33 -2.07 -10.89 0.54
C ILE A 33 -3.59 -10.90 0.47
N VAL A 34 -4.25 -9.82 0.89
CA VAL A 34 -5.72 -9.68 0.82
C VAL A 34 -6.19 -9.77 -0.63
N HIS A 35 -5.56 -9.01 -1.53
CA HIS A 35 -5.90 -9.03 -2.96
C HIS A 35 -5.56 -10.36 -3.63
N LEU A 36 -4.52 -11.06 -3.17
CA LEU A 36 -4.24 -12.42 -3.64
C LEU A 36 -5.38 -13.36 -3.22
N GLY A 37 -5.84 -13.25 -1.98
CA GLY A 37 -6.99 -14.00 -1.47
C GLY A 37 -8.28 -13.71 -2.25
N ASP A 38 -8.50 -12.45 -2.65
CA ASP A 38 -9.59 -12.06 -3.55
C ASP A 38 -9.44 -12.73 -4.93
N LEU A 39 -8.24 -12.64 -5.53
CA LEU A 39 -7.94 -13.19 -6.86
C LEU A 39 -8.16 -14.71 -6.94
N VAL A 40 -7.81 -15.44 -5.89
CA VAL A 40 -7.96 -16.91 -5.85
C VAL A 40 -9.27 -17.37 -5.21
N GLY A 41 -10.19 -16.45 -4.90
CA GLY A 41 -11.52 -16.77 -4.36
C GLY A 41 -11.52 -17.32 -2.93
N LEU A 42 -10.46 -17.06 -2.16
CA LEU A 42 -10.33 -17.53 -0.78
C LEU A 42 -10.94 -16.57 0.25
N ARG A 43 -11.23 -15.33 -0.14
CA ARG A 43 -11.77 -14.31 0.77
C ARG A 43 -13.30 -14.22 0.67
N PRO A 44 -14.05 -14.55 1.74
CA PRO A 44 -15.49 -14.31 1.79
C PRO A 44 -15.77 -12.81 1.64
N GLY A 45 -16.66 -12.44 0.70
CA GLY A 45 -16.98 -11.05 0.41
C GLY A 45 -15.92 -10.30 -0.40
N GLY A 46 -14.96 -11.01 -1.01
CA GLY A 46 -14.12 -10.45 -2.07
C GLY A 46 -14.93 -10.12 -3.34
N PRO A 47 -14.33 -9.41 -4.32
CA PRO A 47 -14.97 -9.09 -5.59
C PRO A 47 -15.46 -10.35 -6.31
N ASP A 48 -16.75 -10.40 -6.62
CA ASP A 48 -17.33 -11.48 -7.42
C ASP A 48 -17.25 -11.12 -8.90
N ALA A 49 -16.62 -12.00 -9.69
CA ALA A 49 -16.41 -11.80 -11.13
C ALA A 49 -17.71 -11.68 -11.93
N SER A 50 -18.84 -12.19 -11.42
CA SER A 50 -20.13 -12.13 -12.11
C SER A 50 -20.85 -10.77 -11.94
N SER A 51 -20.53 -10.04 -10.86
CA SER A 51 -21.23 -8.82 -10.45
C SER A 51 -20.33 -7.57 -10.38
N THR A 52 -19.01 -7.76 -10.40
CA THR A 52 -18.02 -6.67 -10.33
C THR A 52 -17.65 -6.19 -11.74
N PRO A 53 -17.69 -4.87 -12.03
CA PRO A 53 -17.22 -4.33 -13.30
C PRO A 53 -15.78 -4.74 -13.61
N GLY A 54 -15.50 -5.16 -14.85
CA GLY A 54 -14.20 -5.74 -15.22
C GLY A 54 -13.00 -4.83 -14.96
N TRP A 55 -13.15 -3.51 -15.06
CA TRP A 55 -12.08 -2.55 -14.72
C TRP A 55 -11.71 -2.57 -13.23
N LEU A 56 -12.71 -2.79 -12.36
CA LEU A 56 -12.52 -2.82 -10.91
C LEU A 56 -11.87 -4.13 -10.49
N LEU A 57 -12.26 -5.24 -11.13
CA LEU A 57 -11.61 -6.53 -10.96
C LEU A 57 -10.14 -6.48 -11.43
N LEU A 58 -9.87 -5.89 -12.60
CA LEU A 58 -8.52 -5.68 -13.10
C LEU A 58 -7.69 -4.84 -12.13
N TYR A 59 -8.29 -3.77 -11.59
CA TYR A 59 -7.65 -2.93 -10.60
C TYR A 59 -7.25 -3.72 -9.34
N PHE A 60 -8.19 -4.40 -8.67
CA PHE A 60 -7.88 -5.20 -7.48
C PHE A 60 -6.88 -6.32 -7.78
N THR A 61 -6.97 -6.95 -8.95
CA THR A 61 -6.00 -7.96 -9.39
C THR A 61 -4.60 -7.35 -9.52
N SER A 62 -4.48 -6.13 -10.05
CA SER A 62 -3.18 -5.46 -10.19
C SER A 62 -2.52 -5.18 -8.83
N LEU A 63 -3.30 -4.94 -7.78
CA LEU A 63 -2.79 -4.70 -6.43
C LEU A 63 -2.06 -5.91 -5.85
N THR A 64 -2.35 -7.14 -6.31
CA THR A 64 -1.57 -8.34 -5.93
C THR A 64 -0.08 -8.21 -6.25
N VAL A 65 0.27 -7.39 -7.24
CA VAL A 65 1.66 -7.13 -7.67
C VAL A 65 2.14 -5.76 -7.18
N LEU A 66 1.29 -4.73 -7.31
CA LEU A 66 1.68 -3.35 -6.99
C LEU A 66 1.97 -3.16 -5.50
N ASP A 67 1.20 -3.80 -4.63
CA ASP A 67 1.35 -3.72 -3.19
C ASP A 67 2.70 -4.28 -2.69
N PRO A 68 3.07 -5.55 -2.98
CA PRO A 68 4.37 -6.07 -2.57
C PRO A 68 5.53 -5.33 -3.25
N LEU A 69 5.34 -4.81 -4.46
CA LEU A 69 6.34 -3.96 -5.11
C LEU A 69 6.55 -2.65 -4.33
N ALA A 70 5.49 -1.95 -3.96
CA ALA A 70 5.57 -0.73 -3.16
C ALA A 70 6.20 -1.00 -1.77
N ALA A 71 5.78 -2.09 -1.11
CA ALA A 71 6.36 -2.54 0.14
C ALA A 71 7.86 -2.83 0.03
N LEU A 72 8.28 -3.55 -1.02
CA LEU A 72 9.67 -3.84 -1.29
C LEU A 72 10.47 -2.55 -1.53
N LEU A 73 9.99 -1.65 -2.39
CA LEU A 73 10.63 -0.37 -2.65
C LEU A 73 10.81 0.45 -1.36
N LEU A 74 9.79 0.49 -0.49
CA LEU A 74 9.89 1.14 0.83
C LEU A 74 10.92 0.47 1.75
N ALA A 75 10.96 -0.86 1.80
CA ALA A 75 11.97 -1.62 2.55
C ALA A 75 13.40 -1.38 2.03
N LEU A 76 13.54 -1.12 0.72
CA LEU A 76 14.77 -0.68 0.07
C LEU A 76 15.07 0.81 0.27
N ARG A 77 14.23 1.55 1.02
CA ARG A 77 14.30 3.01 1.24
C ARG A 77 14.20 3.84 -0.04
N ARG A 78 13.48 3.36 -1.05
CA ARG A 78 13.32 4.08 -2.32
C ARG A 78 12.14 5.05 -2.25
N LEU A 79 12.35 6.27 -2.74
CA LEU A 79 11.31 7.29 -2.78
C LEU A 79 10.12 6.87 -3.67
N GLU A 80 10.39 6.10 -4.73
CA GLU A 80 9.35 5.53 -5.60
C GLU A 80 8.34 4.68 -4.82
N GLY A 81 8.80 3.94 -3.80
CA GLY A 81 7.91 3.11 -2.97
C GLY A 81 6.93 3.93 -2.15
N LEU A 82 7.36 5.11 -1.69
CA LEU A 82 6.48 6.03 -0.95
C LEU A 82 5.40 6.61 -1.84
N PHE A 83 5.77 7.10 -3.03
CA PHE A 83 4.78 7.66 -3.97
C PHE A 83 3.84 6.60 -4.51
N LEU A 84 4.37 5.42 -4.87
CA LEU A 84 3.54 4.30 -5.30
C LEU A 84 2.58 3.85 -4.19
N GLY A 85 3.07 3.72 -2.95
CA GLY A 85 2.24 3.37 -1.79
C GLY A 85 1.13 4.40 -1.53
N CYS A 86 1.40 5.70 -1.65
CA CYS A 86 0.37 6.73 -1.58
C CYS A 86 -0.66 6.59 -2.69
N ALA A 87 -0.24 6.39 -3.93
CA ALA A 87 -1.13 6.23 -5.07
C ALA A 87 -2.04 4.99 -4.90
N ILE A 88 -1.47 3.86 -4.48
CA ILE A 88 -2.19 2.63 -4.15
C ILE A 88 -3.25 2.89 -3.09
N LEU A 89 -2.88 3.36 -1.90
CA LEU A 89 -3.84 3.53 -0.79
C LEU A 89 -4.98 4.50 -1.12
N VAL A 90 -4.68 5.59 -1.85
CA VAL A 90 -5.70 6.55 -2.27
C VAL A 90 -6.65 5.93 -3.28
N THR A 91 -6.12 5.27 -4.31
CA THR A 91 -6.95 4.64 -5.34
C THR A 91 -7.73 3.44 -4.78
N ASP A 92 -7.17 2.72 -3.81
CA ASP A 92 -7.81 1.56 -3.19
C ASP A 92 -8.94 2.00 -2.26
N ALA A 93 -8.74 3.09 -1.51
CA ALA A 93 -9.81 3.74 -0.74
C ALA A 93 -10.98 4.18 -1.65
N ALA A 94 -10.68 4.72 -2.84
CA ALA A 94 -11.69 5.14 -3.81
C ALA A 94 -12.41 3.95 -4.47
N ALA A 95 -11.67 2.92 -4.87
CA ALA A 95 -12.21 1.69 -5.44
C ALA A 95 -13.12 0.95 -4.45
N ASN A 96 -12.68 0.81 -3.19
CA ASN A 96 -13.49 0.27 -2.11
C ASN A 96 -14.70 1.17 -1.81
N GLY A 97 -14.56 2.49 -1.89
CA GLY A 97 -15.67 3.42 -1.77
C GLY A 97 -16.74 3.18 -2.83
N TYR A 98 -16.33 3.07 -4.10
CA TYR A 98 -17.23 2.75 -5.20
C TYR A 98 -17.92 1.39 -4.99
N ALA A 99 -17.16 0.35 -4.64
CA ALA A 99 -17.72 -0.96 -4.37
C ALA A 99 -18.77 -0.95 -3.25
N ASN A 100 -18.48 -0.29 -2.13
CA ASN A 100 -19.32 -0.37 -0.91
C ASN A 100 -20.46 0.67 -0.83
N TYR A 101 -20.41 1.73 -1.63
CA TYR A 101 -21.43 2.79 -1.61
C TYR A 101 -22.18 2.95 -2.94
N VAL A 102 -21.63 2.46 -4.06
CA VAL A 102 -22.29 2.54 -5.38
C VAL A 102 -22.81 1.18 -5.82
N LEU A 103 -22.01 0.12 -5.66
CA LEU A 103 -22.42 -1.23 -6.11
C LEU A 103 -23.17 -2.01 -5.02
N ASP A 104 -22.75 -1.90 -3.76
CA ASP A 104 -23.43 -2.55 -2.63
C ASP A 104 -24.63 -1.73 -2.13
N GLY A 105 -25.84 -2.22 -2.40
CA GLY A 105 -27.10 -1.62 -1.95
C GLY A 105 -27.43 -1.83 -0.46
N THR A 106 -26.59 -2.53 0.30
CA THR A 106 -26.81 -2.80 1.71
C THR A 106 -26.80 -1.50 2.53
N ALA A 107 -27.80 -1.30 3.39
CA ALA A 107 -27.86 -0.12 4.27
C ALA A 107 -27.00 -0.30 5.53
N GLY A 108 -26.56 0.82 6.13
CA GLY A 108 -25.90 0.83 7.44
C GLY A 108 -24.40 0.52 7.44
N VAL A 109 -23.86 0.10 8.58
CA VAL A 109 -22.44 -0.21 8.74
C VAL A 109 -22.19 -1.66 8.34
N THR A 110 -21.42 -1.87 7.27
CA THR A 110 -21.01 -3.19 6.80
C THR A 110 -19.51 -3.41 7.04
N PRO A 111 -19.02 -4.67 7.12
CA PRO A 111 -17.60 -4.95 7.22
C PRO A 111 -16.77 -4.30 6.10
N GLY A 112 -17.32 -4.25 4.88
CA GLY A 112 -16.66 -3.60 3.74
C GLY A 112 -16.55 -2.08 3.90
N ARG A 113 -17.58 -1.40 4.44
CA ARG A 113 -17.51 0.04 4.77
C ARG A 113 -16.53 0.35 5.89
N VAL A 114 -16.42 -0.53 6.89
CA VAL A 114 -15.39 -0.42 7.93
C VAL A 114 -13.99 -0.58 7.31
N GLY A 115 -13.80 -1.58 6.46
CA GLY A 115 -12.54 -1.78 5.73
C GLY A 115 -12.17 -0.56 4.88
N GLN A 116 -13.12 -0.02 4.13
CA GLN A 116 -12.96 1.19 3.33
C GLN A 116 -12.55 2.41 4.18
N ALA A 117 -13.17 2.60 5.35
CA ALA A 117 -12.81 3.68 6.26
C ALA A 117 -11.38 3.52 6.82
N VAL A 118 -10.97 2.29 7.14
CA VAL A 118 -9.60 1.99 7.58
C VAL A 118 -8.59 2.29 6.48
N ILE A 119 -8.83 1.83 5.24
CA ILE A 119 -7.95 2.10 4.09
C ILE A 119 -7.84 3.62 3.85
N THR A 120 -8.95 4.34 3.95
CA THR A 120 -8.97 5.81 3.83
C THR A 120 -8.10 6.47 4.92
N ALA A 121 -8.23 6.04 6.17
CA ALA A 121 -7.41 6.57 7.27
C ALA A 121 -5.91 6.29 7.05
N LEU A 122 -5.56 5.11 6.56
CA LEU A 122 -4.19 4.75 6.21
C LEU A 122 -3.65 5.60 5.05
N ALA A 123 -4.46 5.83 4.01
CA ALA A 123 -4.11 6.70 2.89
C ALA A 123 -3.80 8.13 3.36
N VAL A 124 -4.70 8.71 4.16
CA VAL A 124 -4.52 10.05 4.73
C VAL A 124 -3.27 10.10 5.63
N ALA A 125 -3.08 9.11 6.49
CA ALA A 125 -1.91 9.05 7.37
C ALA A 125 -0.60 9.00 6.58
N LEU A 126 -0.53 8.21 5.52
CA LEU A 126 0.69 8.11 4.69
C LEU A 126 0.95 9.39 3.90
N LEU A 127 -0.10 10.03 3.35
CA LEU A 127 0.01 11.33 2.68
C LEU A 127 0.54 12.40 3.64
N LEU A 128 0.01 12.48 4.86
CA LEU A 128 0.46 13.44 5.87
C LEU A 128 1.89 13.15 6.35
N ALA A 129 2.29 11.88 6.41
CA ALA A 129 3.65 11.49 6.80
C ALA A 129 4.68 11.71 5.67
N THR A 130 4.24 11.76 4.41
CA THR A 130 5.10 11.87 3.22
C THR A 130 6.16 12.98 3.31
N PRO A 131 5.85 14.25 3.62
CA PRO A 131 6.87 15.31 3.68
C PRO A 131 7.94 15.05 4.75
N ALA A 132 7.57 14.39 5.85
CA ALA A 132 8.50 14.06 6.93
C ALA A 132 9.36 12.82 6.61
N VAL A 133 8.82 11.86 5.86
CA VAL A 133 9.47 10.59 5.50
C VAL A 133 10.38 10.73 4.28
N ALA A 134 9.93 11.46 3.25
CA ALA A 134 10.62 11.56 1.96
C ALA A 134 12.12 11.94 2.04
N PRO A 135 12.57 12.89 2.89
CA PRO A 135 13.99 13.23 3.02
C PRO A 135 14.87 12.07 3.52
N TRP A 136 14.27 11.07 4.17
CA TRP A 136 14.97 9.89 4.69
C TRP A 136 14.94 8.72 3.71
N LEU A 137 14.39 8.89 2.51
CA LEU A 137 14.42 7.89 1.44
C LEU A 137 15.45 8.31 0.39
N ARG A 138 16.10 7.32 -0.22
CA ARG A 138 17.06 7.55 -1.30
C ARG A 138 16.29 7.81 -2.59
N ARG A 139 16.67 8.87 -3.30
CA ARG A 139 16.39 8.96 -4.73
C ARG A 139 17.32 7.98 -5.45
N PRO A 140 16.88 7.27 -6.50
CA PRO A 140 17.78 6.55 -7.39
C PRO A 140 18.91 7.49 -7.78
N GLY A 141 20.15 7.04 -7.62
CA GLY A 141 21.33 7.86 -7.92
C GLY A 141 21.20 8.44 -9.32
N GLY A 142 21.31 9.77 -9.42
CA GLY A 142 21.55 10.42 -10.69
C GLY A 142 22.86 9.87 -11.25
N LEU A 143 22.75 9.05 -12.29
CA LEU A 143 23.88 8.53 -13.06
C LEU A 143 24.49 9.60 -13.98
N TRP A 144 24.45 10.86 -13.58
CA TRP A 144 25.03 11.97 -14.32
C TRP A 144 25.70 12.92 -13.32
N ASN A 145 26.99 12.68 -13.11
CA ASN A 145 28.04 13.67 -12.83
C ASN A 145 29.38 13.00 -13.08
#